data_AF-A0A644SQR5-F1
#
_entry.id   AF-A0A644SQR5-F1
#
_cell.length_a   1.000
_cell.length_b   1.000
_cell.length_c   1.000
_cell.angle_alpha   90.00
_cell.angle_beta   90.00
_cell.angle_gamma   90.00
#
_symmetry.space_group_name_H-M   'P 1'
#
loop_
_entity.id
_entity.type
_entity.pdbx_description
1 polymer ?
#
loop_
_entity_poly.entity_id
_entity_poly.type
_entity_poly.pdbx_seq_one_letter_code
_entity_poly.pdbx_strand_id
1 'polypeptide(L)'
;MTGHFLRLALPLTALLCLCAAPKAEGKDLTGNSNIQLVRQLYNNVRDTMPSEVNAAENTQTIQNRLKCYEENHDYGQRIQICNNKYVKSLVRHARKGIHSRPSLGEFVLNVDMCPILYNICMGQTEDDKERCILFERQCIDYTLDMFWRGSAQYTQQTYRLDQ
;
A
#
# COMPACT_ATOMS: atom_id res chain seq x y z
N MET A 1 76.93 43.55 9.61
CA MET A 1 75.46 43.63 9.82
C MET A 1 74.79 42.98 8.61
N THR A 2 74.60 41.67 8.67
CA THR A 2 73.99 40.87 7.59
C THR A 2 72.51 40.73 7.88
N GLY A 3 71.69 41.52 7.18
CA GLY A 3 70.22 41.43 7.23
C GLY A 3 69.73 40.33 6.30
N HIS A 4 69.31 39.20 6.88
CA HIS A 4 68.60 38.16 6.13
C HIS A 4 67.10 38.48 6.11
N PHE A 5 66.61 38.79 4.90
CA PHE A 5 65.19 38.81 4.57
C PHE A 5 64.61 37.39 4.71
N LEU A 6 63.80 37.16 5.74
CA LEU A 6 62.93 35.98 5.80
C LEU A 6 61.76 36.18 4.82
N ARG A 7 61.83 35.56 3.65
CA ARG A 7 60.67 35.31 2.80
C ARG A 7 59.99 34.02 3.30
N LEU A 8 58.93 34.18 4.11
CA LEU A 8 57.99 33.10 4.40
C LEU A 8 57.07 32.92 3.18
N ALA A 9 57.43 31.98 2.32
CA ALA A 9 56.53 31.46 1.30
C ALA A 9 55.48 30.59 2.00
N LEU A 10 54.23 31.05 2.03
CA LEU A 10 53.08 30.19 2.28
C LEU A 10 52.84 29.31 1.04
N PRO A 11 52.81 27.97 1.15
CA PRO A 11 51.96 27.17 0.29
C PRO A 11 50.62 27.02 0.99
N LEU A 12 49.62 27.76 0.48
CA LEU A 12 48.24 27.31 0.44
C LEU A 12 48.20 25.92 -0.25
N THR A 13 47.13 25.16 0.05
CA THR A 13 46.70 23.91 -0.63
C THR A 13 47.45 22.61 -0.31
N ALA A 14 47.10 21.92 0.78
CA ALA A 14 47.18 20.46 0.86
C ALA A 14 46.45 19.82 2.08
N LEU A 15 45.41 20.44 2.64
CA LEU A 15 44.62 19.80 3.70
C LEU A 15 43.10 19.84 3.45
N LEU A 16 42.71 19.79 2.18
CA LEU A 16 41.34 19.53 1.77
C LEU A 16 41.22 18.05 1.37
N CYS A 17 40.35 17.34 2.09
CA CYS A 17 39.68 16.10 1.66
C CYS A 17 40.50 14.80 1.61
N LEU A 18 40.97 14.32 2.77
CA LEU A 18 41.21 12.88 2.99
C LEU A 18 40.24 12.26 4.02
N CYS A 19 39.10 12.91 4.27
CA CYS A 19 37.95 12.20 4.83
C CYS A 19 37.32 11.41 3.69
N ALA A 20 37.84 10.21 3.42
CA ALA A 20 37.06 9.21 2.72
C ALA A 20 35.81 8.99 3.57
N ALA A 21 34.69 9.61 3.18
CA ALA A 21 33.40 9.31 3.77
C ALA A 21 33.23 7.79 3.70
N PRO A 22 32.92 7.10 4.81
CA PRO A 22 32.68 5.68 4.76
C PRO A 22 31.65 5.45 3.67
N LYS A 23 31.97 4.58 2.70
CA LYS A 23 30.98 4.08 1.76
C LYS A 23 29.86 3.53 2.63
N ALA A 24 28.74 4.24 2.68
CA ALA A 24 27.54 3.72 3.30
C ALA A 24 27.13 2.52 2.44
N GLU A 25 27.53 1.32 2.84
CA GLU A 25 26.93 0.10 2.31
C GLU A 25 25.46 0.16 2.71
N GLY A 26 24.62 0.53 1.75
CA GLY A 26 23.18 0.42 1.90
C GLY A 26 22.88 -1.02 2.23
N LYS A 27 22.36 -1.26 3.43
CA LYS A 27 21.96 -2.61 3.85
C LYS A 27 21.01 -3.16 2.79
N ASP A 28 21.37 -4.31 2.21
CA ASP A 28 20.47 -5.00 1.30
C ASP A 28 19.25 -5.49 2.09
N LEU A 29 18.13 -4.80 1.89
CA LEU A 29 16.86 -5.14 2.54
C LEU A 29 16.07 -6.17 1.72
N THR A 30 16.54 -6.61 0.56
CA THR A 30 15.77 -7.52 -0.32
C THR A 30 15.39 -8.83 0.39
N GLY A 31 16.28 -9.38 1.22
CA GLY A 31 16.03 -10.62 1.98
C GLY A 31 15.04 -10.51 3.14
N ASN A 32 14.68 -9.31 3.59
CA ASN A 32 13.75 -9.05 4.71
C ASN A 32 12.53 -8.21 4.27
N SER A 33 12.25 -8.14 2.98
CA SER A 33 11.23 -7.22 2.47
C SER A 33 9.89 -7.92 2.28
N ASN A 34 8.85 -7.38 2.93
CA ASN A 34 7.44 -7.68 2.64
C ASN A 34 7.03 -7.31 1.19
N ILE A 35 7.99 -6.94 0.33
CA ILE A 35 7.77 -6.53 -1.05
C ILE A 35 7.29 -7.70 -1.91
N GLN A 36 7.73 -8.93 -1.62
CA GLN A 36 7.24 -10.11 -2.34
C GLN A 36 5.75 -10.35 -2.06
N LEU A 37 5.33 -10.18 -0.80
CA LEU A 37 3.93 -10.28 -0.38
C LEU A 37 3.08 -9.23 -1.12
N VAL A 38 3.48 -7.97 -1.09
CA VAL A 38 2.74 -6.88 -1.74
C VAL A 38 2.73 -7.04 -3.26
N ARG A 39 3.85 -7.47 -3.88
CA ARG A 39 3.94 -7.74 -5.31
C ARG A 39 3.01 -8.88 -5.74
N GLN A 40 2.98 -9.97 -4.97
CA GLN A 40 2.09 -11.10 -5.24
C GLN A 40 0.63 -10.67 -5.11
N LEU A 41 0.27 -9.92 -4.06
CA LEU A 41 -1.06 -9.37 -3.90
C LEU A 41 -1.45 -8.47 -5.08
N TYR A 42 -0.57 -7.54 -5.48
CA TYR A 42 -0.81 -6.66 -6.63
C TYR A 42 -1.10 -7.46 -7.91
N ASN A 43 -0.29 -8.49 -8.19
CA ASN A 43 -0.50 -9.35 -9.37
C ASN A 43 -1.85 -10.07 -9.32
N ASN A 44 -2.20 -10.65 -8.17
CA ASN A 44 -3.47 -11.36 -8.02
C ASN A 44 -4.67 -10.41 -8.16
N VAL A 45 -4.58 -9.20 -7.61
CA VAL A 45 -5.64 -8.19 -7.69
C VAL A 45 -5.83 -7.67 -9.10
N ARG A 46 -4.73 -7.41 -9.84
CA ARG A 46 -4.79 -7.01 -11.25
C ARG A 46 -5.58 -8.01 -12.09
N ASP A 47 -5.44 -9.29 -11.78
CA ASP A 47 -6.08 -10.37 -12.52
C ASP A 47 -7.49 -10.69 -11.98
N THR A 48 -7.97 -9.95 -10.96
CA THR A 48 -9.30 -10.11 -10.36
C THR A 48 -10.35 -9.25 -11.06
N MET A 49 -11.46 -9.90 -11.46
CA MET A 49 -12.62 -9.20 -12.00
C MET A 49 -13.32 -8.40 -10.89
N PRO A 50 -13.66 -7.11 -11.09
CA PRO A 50 -14.45 -6.35 -10.13
C PRO A 50 -15.80 -7.02 -9.87
N SER A 51 -16.23 -7.05 -8.61
CA SER A 51 -17.51 -7.63 -8.23
C SER A 51 -18.56 -6.54 -8.00
N GLU A 52 -19.81 -6.80 -8.38
CA GLU A 52 -20.93 -5.88 -8.13
C GLU A 52 -21.46 -5.97 -6.69
N VAL A 53 -21.11 -7.03 -5.95
CA VAL A 53 -21.60 -7.26 -4.59
C VAL A 53 -20.94 -6.24 -3.64
N ASN A 54 -21.77 -5.37 -3.06
CA ASN A 54 -21.39 -4.25 -2.18
C ASN A 54 -20.47 -3.21 -2.86
N ALA A 55 -20.50 -3.11 -4.20
CA ALA A 55 -19.58 -2.24 -4.94
C ALA A 55 -19.67 -0.77 -4.51
N ALA A 56 -20.89 -0.24 -4.38
CA ALA A 56 -21.13 1.15 -3.97
C ALA A 56 -20.67 1.40 -2.52
N GLU A 57 -20.99 0.49 -1.60
CA GLU A 57 -20.60 0.60 -0.19
C GLU A 57 -19.09 0.49 0.01
N ASN A 58 -18.42 -0.38 -0.76
CA ASN A 58 -16.98 -0.53 -0.73
C ASN A 58 -16.29 0.73 -1.29
N THR A 59 -16.77 1.26 -2.42
CA THR A 59 -16.28 2.55 -2.97
C THR A 59 -16.45 3.68 -1.95
N GLN A 60 -17.62 3.80 -1.33
CA GLN A 60 -17.86 4.82 -0.30
C GLN A 60 -16.94 4.63 0.91
N THR A 61 -16.66 3.38 1.30
CA THR A 61 -15.74 3.07 2.40
C THR A 61 -14.31 3.51 2.08
N ILE A 62 -13.85 3.34 0.84
CA ILE A 62 -12.55 3.83 0.36
C ILE A 62 -12.50 5.36 0.38
N GLN A 63 -13.51 6.03 -0.17
CA GLN A 63 -13.58 7.50 -0.17
C GLN A 63 -13.58 8.06 1.26
N ASN A 64 -14.32 7.42 2.17
CA ASN A 64 -14.33 7.80 3.59
C ASN A 64 -12.96 7.61 4.25
N ARG A 65 -12.20 6.57 3.88
CA ARG A 65 -10.81 6.36 4.34
C ARG A 65 -9.92 7.50 3.86
N LEU A 66 -9.99 7.84 2.58
CA LEU A 66 -9.20 8.93 1.99
C LEU A 66 -9.48 10.26 2.70
N LYS A 67 -10.76 10.60 2.90
CA LYS A 67 -11.15 11.78 3.68
C LYS A 67 -10.61 11.75 5.12
N CYS A 68 -10.68 10.58 5.78
CA CYS A 68 -10.13 10.43 7.13
C CYS A 68 -8.61 10.67 7.17
N TYR A 69 -7.87 10.28 6.13
CA TYR A 69 -6.43 10.56 6.03
C TYR A 69 -6.13 12.05 5.80
N GLU A 70 -7.03 12.77 5.13
CA GLU A 70 -6.92 14.23 4.96
C GLU A 70 -7.14 14.95 6.30
N GLU A 71 -8.04 14.45 7.14
CA GLU A 71 -8.37 15.03 8.46
C GLU A 71 -7.36 14.65 9.56
N ASN A 72 -6.67 13.52 9.44
CA ASN A 72 -5.75 13.01 10.45
C ASN A 72 -4.33 12.94 9.86
N HIS A 73 -3.42 13.82 10.29
CA HIS A 73 -2.06 13.88 9.75
C HIS A 73 -1.05 12.96 10.46
N ASP A 74 -1.35 12.53 11.68
CA ASP A 74 -0.50 11.61 12.42
C ASP A 74 -0.64 10.17 11.91
N TYR A 75 0.50 9.52 11.65
CA TYR A 75 0.53 8.15 11.11
C TYR A 75 -0.06 7.12 12.09
N GLY A 76 0.18 7.27 13.40
CA GLY A 76 -0.38 6.38 14.41
C GLY A 76 -1.91 6.49 14.48
N GLN A 77 -2.42 7.72 14.43
CA GLN A 77 -3.86 8.01 14.40
C GLN A 77 -4.53 7.48 13.13
N ARG A 78 -3.89 7.60 11.96
CA ARG A 78 -4.42 7.01 10.70
C ARG A 78 -4.63 5.51 10.82
N ILE A 79 -3.67 4.80 11.41
CA ILE A 79 -3.78 3.35 11.62
C ILE A 79 -4.89 3.03 12.63
N GLN A 80 -4.89 3.69 13.79
CA GLN A 80 -5.83 3.35 14.87
C GLN A 80 -7.27 3.77 14.58
N ILE A 81 -7.48 4.89 13.89
CA ILE A 81 -8.81 5.47 13.66
C ILE A 81 -9.29 5.13 12.26
N CYS A 82 -8.55 5.55 11.23
CA CYS A 82 -9.02 5.47 9.85
C CYS A 82 -9.01 4.03 9.34
N ASN A 83 -7.92 3.28 9.50
CA ASN A 83 -7.84 1.88 9.03
C ASN A 83 -8.81 0.99 9.82
N ASN A 84 -8.90 1.19 11.14
CA ASN A 84 -9.85 0.44 11.96
C ASN A 84 -11.31 0.68 11.53
N LYS A 85 -11.68 1.94 11.27
CA LYS A 85 -13.02 2.30 10.76
C LYS A 85 -13.27 1.73 9.35
N TYR A 86 -12.25 1.75 8.50
CA TYR A 86 -12.28 1.18 7.15
C TYR A 86 -12.57 -0.33 7.21
N VAL A 87 -11.74 -1.10 7.90
CA VAL A 87 -11.90 -2.57 8.02
C VAL A 87 -13.25 -2.93 8.64
N LYS A 88 -13.65 -2.26 9.73
CA LYS A 88 -14.97 -2.49 10.37
C LYS A 88 -16.13 -2.25 9.41
N SER A 89 -16.01 -1.26 8.52
CA SER A 89 -17.04 -0.98 7.52
C SER A 89 -17.11 -2.08 6.49
N LEU A 90 -15.98 -2.52 5.94
CA LEU A 90 -15.93 -3.65 4.99
C LEU A 90 -16.51 -4.93 5.58
N VAL A 91 -16.16 -5.27 6.83
CA VAL A 91 -16.74 -6.42 7.56
C VAL A 91 -18.27 -6.27 7.69
N ARG A 92 -18.76 -5.07 7.98
CA ARG A 92 -20.20 -4.80 8.12
C ARG A 92 -20.93 -4.98 6.79
N HIS A 93 -20.37 -4.48 5.70
CA HIS A 93 -20.95 -4.62 4.35
C HIS A 93 -20.93 -6.09 3.91
N ALA A 94 -19.80 -6.78 4.11
CA ALA A 94 -19.67 -8.21 3.82
C ALA A 94 -20.73 -9.05 4.56
N ARG A 95 -20.97 -8.80 5.85
CA ARG A 95 -21.99 -9.52 6.63
C ARG A 95 -23.43 -9.31 6.15
N LYS A 96 -23.72 -8.17 5.50
CA LYS A 96 -25.05 -7.89 4.95
C LYS A 96 -25.29 -8.60 3.63
N GLY A 97 -24.27 -8.65 2.78
CA GLY A 97 -24.37 -9.18 1.41
C GLY A 97 -23.86 -10.61 1.22
N ILE A 98 -23.17 -11.20 2.21
CA ILE A 98 -22.49 -12.49 2.08
C ILE A 98 -22.83 -13.38 3.29
N HIS A 99 -23.37 -14.56 3.00
CA HIS A 99 -23.88 -15.50 4.02
C HIS A 99 -23.00 -16.74 4.25
N SER A 100 -21.83 -16.81 3.64
CA SER A 100 -20.86 -17.88 3.84
C SER A 100 -20.11 -17.75 5.17
N ARG A 101 -19.46 -18.83 5.61
CA ARG A 101 -18.61 -18.84 6.82
C ARG A 101 -17.25 -18.22 6.49
N PRO A 102 -16.90 -17.05 7.04
CA PRO A 102 -15.64 -16.40 6.71
C PRO A 102 -14.47 -16.91 7.56
N SER A 103 -13.28 -16.86 6.98
CA SER A 103 -12.04 -16.78 7.75
C SER A 103 -11.75 -15.32 8.09
N LEU A 104 -12.36 -14.85 9.19
CA LEU A 104 -12.38 -13.43 9.53
C LEU A 104 -10.98 -12.85 9.81
N GLY A 105 -10.11 -13.62 10.48
CA GLY A 105 -8.75 -13.17 10.80
C GLY A 105 -7.92 -12.96 9.54
N GLU A 106 -7.94 -13.93 8.64
CA GLU A 106 -7.22 -13.86 7.36
C GLU A 106 -7.79 -12.76 6.46
N PHE A 107 -9.12 -12.61 6.42
CA PHE A 107 -9.77 -11.50 5.71
C PHE A 107 -9.27 -10.15 6.21
N VAL A 108 -9.30 -9.90 7.53
CA VAL A 108 -8.89 -8.62 8.12
C VAL A 108 -7.42 -8.33 7.85
N LEU A 109 -6.54 -9.33 8.00
CA LEU A 109 -5.10 -9.16 7.73
C LEU A 109 -4.82 -8.80 6.27
N ASN A 110 -5.56 -9.39 5.33
CA ASN A 110 -5.32 -9.16 3.90
C ASN A 110 -5.97 -7.87 3.39
N VAL A 111 -7.17 -7.55 3.86
CA VAL A 111 -7.89 -6.34 3.39
C VAL A 111 -7.23 -5.05 3.89
N ASP A 112 -6.52 -5.10 5.03
CA ASP A 112 -5.74 -3.98 5.55
C ASP A 112 -4.53 -3.63 4.66
N MET A 113 -4.15 -4.51 3.72
CA MET A 113 -3.13 -4.23 2.71
C MET A 113 -3.66 -3.50 1.47
N CYS A 114 -4.98 -3.50 1.22
CA CYS A 114 -5.56 -2.85 0.04
C CYS A 114 -5.26 -1.34 -0.09
N PRO A 115 -5.20 -0.55 1.01
CA PRO A 115 -4.74 0.85 0.95
C PRO A 115 -3.30 1.01 0.42
N ILE A 116 -2.43 0.00 0.59
CA ILE A 116 -1.07 0.01 0.04
C ILE A 116 -1.15 -0.08 -1.50
N LEU A 117 -2.04 -0.92 -2.03
CA LEU A 117 -2.25 -1.07 -3.47
C LEU A 117 -2.79 0.23 -4.10
N TYR A 118 -3.69 0.93 -3.40
CA TYR A 118 -4.14 2.27 -3.79
C TYR A 118 -2.95 3.22 -3.95
N ASN A 119 -2.07 3.29 -2.96
CA ASN A 119 -0.92 4.20 -2.98
C ASN A 119 0.09 3.84 -4.08
N ILE A 120 0.29 2.53 -4.35
CA ILE A 120 1.12 2.07 -5.48
C ILE A 120 0.48 2.49 -6.81
N CYS A 121 -0.83 2.32 -6.96
CA CYS A 121 -1.56 2.75 -8.14
C CYS A 121 -1.38 4.26 -8.39
N MET A 122 -1.58 5.09 -7.37
CA MET A 122 -1.45 6.56 -7.49
C MET A 122 -0.08 6.96 -8.04
N GLY A 123 0.99 6.30 -7.56
CA GLY A 123 2.35 6.54 -8.06
C GLY A 123 2.62 6.04 -9.48
N GLN A 124 1.77 5.17 -10.04
CA GLN A 124 1.90 4.62 -11.40
C GLN A 124 0.98 5.32 -12.41
N THR A 125 -0.11 5.95 -11.97
CA THR A 125 -1.17 6.46 -12.85
C THR A 125 -1.30 7.98 -12.82
N GLU A 126 -0.21 8.70 -12.54
CA GLU A 126 -0.19 10.18 -12.52
C GLU A 126 -1.31 10.77 -11.64
N ASP A 127 -1.53 10.19 -10.46
CA ASP A 127 -2.56 10.61 -9.49
C ASP A 127 -4.03 10.45 -9.96
N ASP A 128 -4.32 9.52 -10.88
CA ASP A 128 -5.69 9.12 -11.22
C ASP A 128 -6.41 8.42 -10.04
N LYS A 129 -7.09 9.24 -9.22
CA LYS A 129 -7.81 8.81 -8.01
C LYS A 129 -8.90 7.80 -8.32
N GLU A 130 -9.71 8.01 -9.35
CA GLU A 130 -10.86 7.16 -9.65
C GLU A 130 -10.42 5.76 -10.06
N ARG A 131 -9.38 5.68 -10.90
CA ARG A 131 -8.77 4.40 -11.25
C ARG A 131 -8.19 3.68 -10.04
N CYS A 132 -7.57 4.40 -9.12
CA CYS A 132 -6.99 3.78 -7.94
C CYS A 132 -8.03 3.38 -6.88
N ILE A 133 -9.15 4.09 -6.78
CA ILE A 133 -10.31 3.64 -5.99
C ILE A 133 -10.86 2.33 -6.56
N LEU A 134 -11.00 2.24 -7.89
CA LEU A 134 -11.43 1.00 -8.54
C LEU A 134 -10.45 -0.15 -8.26
N PHE A 135 -9.15 0.11 -8.34
CA PHE A 135 -8.12 -0.89 -8.07
C PHE A 135 -8.12 -1.36 -6.60
N GLU A 136 -8.30 -0.45 -5.64
CA GLU A 136 -8.48 -0.81 -4.24
C GLU A 136 -9.76 -1.64 -4.03
N ARG A 137 -10.84 -1.32 -4.73
CA ARG A 137 -12.07 -2.11 -4.70
C ARG A 137 -11.84 -3.53 -5.22
N GLN A 138 -11.09 -3.71 -6.31
CA GLN A 138 -10.69 -5.03 -6.80
C GLN A 138 -9.89 -5.81 -5.75
N CYS A 139 -9.03 -5.15 -4.97
CA CYS A 139 -8.32 -5.79 -3.86
C CYS A 139 -9.27 -6.29 -2.77
N ILE A 140 -10.28 -5.49 -2.43
CA ILE A 140 -11.32 -5.88 -1.48
C ILE A 140 -12.09 -7.09 -2.01
N ASP A 141 -12.48 -7.07 -3.28
CA ASP A 141 -13.20 -8.18 -3.93
C ASP A 141 -12.38 -9.47 -3.92
N TYR A 142 -11.11 -9.41 -4.34
CA TYR A 142 -10.18 -10.54 -4.26
C TYR A 142 -10.12 -11.12 -2.84
N THR A 143 -10.00 -10.25 -1.84
CA THR A 143 -9.88 -10.66 -0.44
C THR A 143 -11.19 -11.27 0.08
N LEU A 144 -12.34 -10.72 -0.32
CA LEU A 144 -13.65 -11.29 -0.02
C LEU A 144 -13.82 -12.67 -0.66
N ASP A 145 -13.41 -12.83 -1.91
CA ASP A 145 -13.51 -14.11 -2.62
C ASP A 145 -12.67 -15.19 -1.95
N MET A 146 -11.43 -14.85 -1.59
CA MET A 146 -10.48 -15.79 -0.99
C MET A 146 -10.86 -16.22 0.42
N PHE A 147 -11.29 -15.27 1.27
CA PHE A 147 -11.41 -15.52 2.71
C PHE A 147 -12.84 -15.44 3.25
N TRP A 148 -13.80 -14.97 2.45
CA TRP A 148 -15.18 -14.83 2.90
C TRP A 148 -16.14 -15.69 2.07
N ARG A 149 -16.26 -15.43 0.77
CA ARG A 149 -17.21 -16.07 -0.15
C ARG A 149 -16.83 -17.53 -0.44
N GLY A 150 -15.54 -17.86 -0.35
CA GLY A 150 -15.00 -19.15 -0.78
C GLY A 150 -14.58 -19.07 -2.25
N SER A 151 -13.42 -19.67 -2.56
CA SER A 151 -12.69 -19.49 -3.82
C SER A 151 -13.57 -19.50 -5.07
N ALA A 152 -13.45 -18.42 -5.86
CA ALA A 152 -13.75 -18.34 -7.30
C ALA A 152 -15.06 -19.00 -7.80
N GLN A 153 -16.13 -19.04 -7.00
CA GLN A 153 -17.46 -19.42 -7.51
C GLN A 153 -18.05 -18.36 -8.47
N TYR A 154 -17.37 -17.23 -8.68
CA TYR A 154 -17.69 -16.28 -9.76
C TYR A 154 -17.65 -16.92 -11.14
N THR A 155 -16.88 -17.98 -11.36
CA THR A 155 -16.95 -18.76 -12.61
C THR A 155 -18.17 -19.67 -12.73
N GLN A 156 -19.02 -19.82 -11.71
CA GLN A 156 -20.24 -20.65 -11.79
C GLN A 156 -21.54 -19.87 -11.59
N GLN A 157 -21.52 -18.70 -10.94
CA GLN A 157 -22.73 -17.91 -10.74
C GLN A 157 -23.15 -17.13 -12.00
N THR A 158 -22.22 -16.71 -12.86
CA THR A 158 -22.56 -16.12 -14.17
C THR A 158 -23.23 -17.13 -15.10
N TYR A 159 -22.81 -18.40 -15.10
CA TYR A 159 -23.45 -19.42 -15.94
C TYR A 159 -24.84 -19.89 -15.46
N ARG A 160 -25.23 -19.59 -14.21
CA ARG A 160 -26.55 -19.95 -13.68
C ARG A 160 -27.61 -18.87 -13.83
N LEU A 161 -27.22 -17.64 -14.15
CA LEU A 161 -28.15 -16.54 -14.40
C LEU A 161 -28.53 -16.41 -15.89
N ASP A 162 -27.84 -17.15 -16.76
CA ASP A 162 -28.05 -17.19 -18.22
C ASP A 162 -28.75 -18.50 -18.71
N GLN A 163 -29.39 -19.26 -17.81
CA GLN A 163 -30.26 -20.41 -18.14
C GLN A 163 -31.68 -20.19 -17.59
#